data_AF-A0A7C3GX70-F1
#
_entry.id   AF-A0A7C3GX70-F1
#
_cell.length_a   1.000
_cell.length_b   1.000
_cell.length_c   1.000
_cell.angle_alpha   90.00
_cell.angle_beta   90.00
_cell.angle_gamma   90.00
#
_symmetry.space_group_name_H-M   'P 1'
#
loop_
_entity.id
_entity.type
_entity.pdbx_description
1 polymer ?
#
loop_
_entity_poly.entity_id
_entity_poly.type
_entity_poly.pdbx_seq_one_letter_code
_entity_poly.pdbx_strand_id
1 'polypeptide(L)'
;MKTLHLKAIVLACPFLFAVSNSQANIHVATTDSCKTYSAKAVYQFRSQKAAGCGFSGLRWNADGAGQHHWCRTVRPIQAENETKARAKLLMKCLNPSGSYNPNDMTTSLSTLNNELNATVYRGATERMQQLIAAGANFTSARSDLMSSAISYNKYKTITFLRRMGEPLSTANNNPLHDHLHDNDVNSDSYKMLRWLLQNGVNPNKVGTTGNIPLKKAINYGNDNVVLLLLQKGANPNIDIKGRNCSTVMPLDYAIDQGNDKIIKLLRRYGAKSQAQCSR
;
A
#
# COMPACT_ATOMS: atom_id res chain seq x y z
N MET A 1 42.34 -66.07 -55.90
CA MET A 1 42.60 -67.01 -54.79
C MET A 1 43.68 -66.43 -53.89
N LYS A 2 43.56 -66.70 -52.58
CA LYS A 2 44.42 -66.35 -51.44
C LYS A 2 44.24 -64.95 -50.84
N THR A 3 43.39 -64.99 -49.81
CA THR A 3 43.32 -64.13 -48.63
C THR A 3 44.64 -64.07 -47.85
N LEU A 4 44.88 -62.97 -47.16
CA LEU A 4 45.56 -62.97 -45.86
C LEU A 4 45.15 -61.72 -45.06
N HIS A 5 44.42 -61.96 -43.98
CA HIS A 5 44.12 -61.00 -42.93
C HIS A 5 45.32 -60.88 -41.99
N LEU A 6 45.64 -59.66 -41.56
CA LEU A 6 46.26 -59.42 -40.25
C LEU A 6 45.67 -58.14 -39.64
N LYS A 7 45.07 -58.27 -38.46
CA LYS A 7 44.61 -57.17 -37.59
C LYS A 7 45.70 -56.88 -36.55
N ALA A 8 46.07 -55.62 -36.37
CA ALA A 8 46.49 -55.05 -35.08
C ALA A 8 46.46 -53.51 -35.20
N ILE A 9 45.48 -52.85 -34.55
CA ILE A 9 45.60 -52.14 -33.26
C ILE A 9 46.14 -50.70 -33.40
N VAL A 10 45.17 -49.80 -33.46
CA VAL A 10 45.06 -48.43 -32.89
C VAL A 10 46.31 -47.81 -32.27
N LEU A 11 46.71 -46.65 -32.82
CA LEU A 11 47.09 -45.45 -32.06
C LEU A 11 46.74 -44.21 -32.90
N ALA A 12 45.62 -43.58 -32.56
CA ALA A 12 45.14 -42.35 -33.19
C ALA A 12 45.94 -41.16 -32.67
N CYS A 13 46.44 -40.34 -33.60
CA CYS A 13 46.87 -38.97 -33.36
C CYS A 13 45.97 -38.09 -34.22
N PRO A 14 45.28 -37.10 -33.63
CA PRO A 14 45.38 -35.79 -34.24
C PRO A 14 45.48 -34.65 -33.22
N PHE A 15 46.48 -33.81 -33.45
CA PHE A 15 46.50 -32.36 -33.31
C PHE A 15 45.35 -31.70 -32.53
N LEU A 16 45.71 -31.15 -31.37
CA LEU A 16 44.98 -30.14 -30.62
C LEU A 16 44.79 -28.86 -31.47
N PHE A 17 43.60 -28.65 -32.02
CA PHE A 17 43.09 -27.31 -32.27
C PHE A 17 42.20 -26.91 -31.10
N ALA A 18 42.70 -26.01 -30.25
CA ALA A 18 41.90 -25.35 -29.23
C ALA A 18 40.93 -24.38 -29.91
N VAL A 19 39.70 -24.84 -30.15
CA VAL A 19 38.59 -23.94 -30.46
C VAL A 19 38.12 -23.36 -29.13
N SER A 20 38.41 -22.08 -28.92
CA SER A 20 37.84 -21.30 -27.83
C SER A 20 36.32 -21.29 -27.97
N ASN A 21 35.64 -22.14 -27.21
CA ASN A 21 34.20 -22.04 -27.01
C ASN A 21 33.94 -20.84 -26.10
N SER A 22 33.92 -19.64 -26.68
CA SER A 22 33.32 -18.49 -26.03
C SER A 22 31.85 -18.81 -25.87
N GLN A 23 31.44 -19.19 -24.67
CA GLN A 23 30.03 -19.25 -24.28
C GLN A 23 29.46 -17.84 -24.41
N ALA A 24 28.98 -17.50 -25.60
CA ALA A 24 27.96 -16.48 -25.75
C ALA A 24 26.70 -17.07 -25.14
N ASN A 25 26.57 -16.93 -23.82
CA ASN A 25 25.27 -17.00 -23.18
C ASN A 25 24.41 -15.91 -23.81
N ILE A 26 23.65 -16.29 -24.84
CA ILE A 26 22.53 -15.51 -25.34
C ILE A 26 21.55 -15.44 -24.18
N HIS A 27 21.56 -14.32 -23.47
CA HIS A 27 20.64 -14.05 -22.37
C HIS A 27 19.20 -14.18 -22.89
N VAL A 28 18.58 -15.28 -22.46
CA VAL A 28 17.17 -15.62 -22.63
C VAL A 28 16.29 -14.50 -22.05
N ALA A 29 15.31 -14.07 -22.85
CA ALA A 29 14.21 -13.16 -22.53
C ALA A 29 14.62 -11.80 -21.91
N THR A 30 15.08 -10.85 -22.73
CA THR A 30 15.34 -9.48 -22.28
C THR A 30 14.03 -8.74 -22.03
N THR A 31 13.55 -8.81 -20.78
CA THR A 31 12.86 -7.66 -20.19
C THR A 31 13.77 -6.44 -20.44
N ASP A 32 13.33 -5.54 -21.31
CA ASP A 32 14.08 -4.35 -21.71
C ASP A 32 14.57 -3.61 -20.45
N SER A 33 15.88 -3.68 -20.20
CA SER A 33 16.53 -3.12 -19.01
C SER A 33 16.32 -1.61 -18.94
N CYS A 34 16.24 -0.94 -20.10
CA CYS A 34 15.92 0.48 -20.18
C CYS A 34 14.46 0.80 -19.94
N LYS A 35 13.51 -0.11 -20.25
CA LYS A 35 12.12 0.03 -19.75
C LYS A 35 12.10 -0.01 -18.23
N THR A 36 12.80 -0.97 -17.62
CA THR A 36 12.89 -1.09 -16.15
C THR A 36 13.52 0.15 -15.52
N TYR A 37 14.64 0.62 -16.05
CA TYR A 37 15.29 1.86 -15.62
C TYR A 37 14.33 3.05 -15.68
N SER A 38 13.69 3.28 -16.83
CA SER A 38 12.83 4.44 -17.04
C SER A 38 11.64 4.47 -16.08
N ALA A 39 11.02 3.31 -15.84
CA ALA A 39 9.94 3.18 -14.89
C ALA A 39 10.41 3.44 -13.45
N LYS A 40 11.54 2.86 -13.02
CA LYS A 40 12.13 3.16 -11.70
C LYS A 40 12.44 4.65 -11.54
N ALA A 41 13.01 5.29 -12.57
CA ALA A 41 13.30 6.73 -12.54
C ALA A 41 12.03 7.56 -12.31
N VAL A 42 10.96 7.27 -13.05
CA VAL A 42 9.66 7.96 -12.91
C VAL A 42 9.03 7.68 -11.54
N TYR A 43 9.10 6.45 -11.03
CA TYR A 43 8.56 6.11 -9.71
C TYR A 43 9.34 6.77 -8.56
N GLN A 44 10.67 6.82 -8.65
CA GLN A 44 11.50 7.58 -7.70
C GLN A 44 11.16 9.07 -7.75
N PHE A 45 10.96 9.64 -8.94
CA PHE A 45 10.53 11.03 -9.10
C PHE A 45 9.14 11.31 -8.49
N ARG A 46 8.16 10.44 -8.72
CA ARG A 46 6.83 10.62 -8.14
C ARG A 46 6.86 10.46 -6.62
N SER A 47 7.64 9.51 -6.12
CA SER A 47 7.82 9.29 -4.69
C SER A 47 8.49 10.48 -4.00
N GLN A 48 9.52 11.09 -4.60
CA GLN A 48 10.15 12.28 -4.00
C GLN A 48 9.21 13.50 -4.02
N LYS A 49 8.35 13.63 -5.03
CA LYS A 49 7.29 14.67 -5.05
C LYS A 49 6.28 14.44 -3.93
N ALA A 50 5.80 13.21 -3.75
CA ALA A 50 4.89 12.85 -2.67
C ALA A 50 5.52 13.10 -1.29
N ALA A 51 6.83 12.84 -1.14
CA ALA A 51 7.57 13.08 0.08
C ALA A 51 7.98 14.55 0.31
N GLY A 52 7.77 15.44 -0.66
CA GLY A 52 8.19 16.84 -0.55
C GLY A 52 9.71 17.06 -0.55
N CYS A 53 10.50 16.18 -1.17
CA CYS A 53 11.98 16.25 -1.13
C CYS A 53 12.58 17.44 -1.90
N GLY A 54 11.82 18.05 -2.83
CA GLY A 54 12.27 19.21 -3.60
C GLY A 54 13.29 18.90 -4.71
N PHE A 55 13.50 17.63 -5.06
CA PHE A 55 14.46 17.28 -6.12
C PHE A 55 13.93 17.67 -7.52
N SER A 56 14.83 18.14 -8.39
CA SER A 56 14.54 18.70 -9.71
C SER A 56 15.67 18.42 -10.73
N GLY A 57 15.50 18.86 -11.97
CA GLY A 57 16.47 18.69 -13.07
C GLY A 57 16.27 17.42 -13.90
N LEU A 58 17.22 17.15 -14.82
CA LEU A 58 17.14 16.02 -15.77
C LEU A 58 17.12 14.64 -15.10
N ARG A 59 17.66 14.54 -13.87
CA ARG A 59 17.57 13.33 -13.04
C ARG A 59 16.17 13.07 -12.49
N TRP A 60 15.40 14.14 -12.24
CA TRP A 60 14.15 14.10 -11.48
C TRP A 60 13.01 14.72 -12.28
N ASN A 61 12.45 13.94 -13.21
CA ASN A 61 11.31 14.32 -14.02
C ASN A 61 10.38 13.13 -14.31
N ALA A 62 9.20 13.43 -14.84
CA ALA A 62 8.19 12.44 -15.23
C ALA A 62 8.36 11.91 -16.66
N ASP A 63 9.37 12.37 -17.40
CA ASP A 63 9.56 12.02 -18.81
C ASP A 63 10.18 10.62 -18.94
N GLY A 64 9.32 9.59 -18.84
CA GLY A 64 9.74 8.20 -18.99
C GLY A 64 10.35 7.90 -20.36
N ALA A 65 9.90 8.55 -21.43
CA ALA A 65 10.43 8.36 -22.77
C ALA A 65 11.87 8.91 -22.88
N GLY A 66 12.12 10.11 -22.34
CA GLY A 66 13.44 10.68 -22.23
C GLY A 66 14.38 9.84 -21.36
N GLN A 67 13.91 9.37 -20.19
CA GLN A 67 14.70 8.45 -19.33
C GLN A 67 15.06 7.14 -20.07
N HIS A 68 14.11 6.58 -20.82
CA HIS A 68 14.32 5.39 -21.63
C HIS A 68 15.33 5.66 -22.76
N HIS A 69 15.19 6.79 -23.47
CA HIS A 69 16.12 7.18 -24.52
C HIS A 69 17.54 7.37 -23.97
N TRP A 70 17.69 8.13 -22.88
CA TRP A 70 18.99 8.31 -22.21
C TRP A 70 19.63 6.97 -21.85
N CYS A 71 18.87 6.02 -21.28
CA CYS A 71 19.39 4.70 -20.94
C CYS A 71 19.98 3.96 -22.14
N ARG A 72 19.38 4.09 -23.34
CA ARG A 72 19.90 3.47 -24.57
C ARG A 72 21.19 4.12 -25.09
N THR A 73 21.55 5.31 -24.62
CA THR A 73 22.78 6.02 -25.00
C THR A 73 23.96 5.73 -24.09
N VAL A 74 23.74 5.04 -22.96
CA VAL A 74 24.77 4.77 -21.94
C VAL A 74 24.98 3.27 -21.74
N ARG A 75 26.09 2.89 -21.11
CA ARG A 75 26.33 1.50 -20.72
C ARG A 75 25.36 1.10 -19.60
N PRO A 76 24.93 -0.17 -19.50
CA PRO A 76 24.02 -0.64 -18.46
C PRO A 76 24.44 -0.26 -17.03
N ILE A 77 25.73 -0.37 -16.72
CA ILE A 77 26.27 0.01 -15.40
C ILE A 77 26.06 1.49 -15.05
N GLN A 78 26.02 2.39 -16.05
CA GLN A 78 25.77 3.81 -15.82
C GLN A 78 24.31 4.04 -15.43
N ALA A 79 23.37 3.37 -16.11
CA ALA A 79 21.95 3.42 -15.76
C ALA A 79 21.67 2.81 -14.36
N GLU A 80 22.36 1.72 -14.01
CA GLU A 80 22.29 1.14 -12.67
C GLU A 80 22.84 2.08 -11.59
N ASN A 81 24.02 2.67 -11.82
CA ASN A 81 24.63 3.63 -10.90
C ASN A 81 23.75 4.85 -10.69
N GLU A 82 23.10 5.32 -11.75
CA GLU A 82 22.17 6.44 -11.69
C GLU A 82 20.89 6.08 -10.90
N THR A 83 20.39 4.84 -11.04
CA THR A 83 19.29 4.32 -10.21
C THR A 83 19.67 4.25 -8.73
N LYS A 84 20.88 3.75 -8.42
CA LYS A 84 21.45 3.71 -7.06
C LYS A 84 21.61 5.11 -6.47
N ALA A 85 22.08 6.07 -7.27
CA ALA A 85 22.25 7.46 -6.84
C ALA A 85 20.91 8.12 -6.47
N ARG A 86 19.87 7.97 -7.31
CA ARG A 86 18.51 8.44 -6.97
C ARG A 86 17.98 7.79 -5.71
N ALA A 87 18.15 6.47 -5.56
CA ALA A 87 17.67 5.76 -4.38
C ALA A 87 18.35 6.22 -3.09
N LYS A 88 19.66 6.46 -3.11
CA LYS A 88 20.41 6.97 -1.95
C LYS A 88 19.90 8.35 -1.53
N LEU A 89 19.68 9.25 -2.49
CA LEU A 89 19.14 10.58 -2.22
C LEU A 89 17.70 10.52 -1.69
N LEU A 90 16.85 9.70 -2.32
CA LEU A 90 15.46 9.52 -1.90
C LEU A 90 15.37 8.89 -0.51
N MET A 91 16.18 7.87 -0.21
CA MET A 91 16.18 7.25 1.11
C MET A 91 16.55 8.26 2.20
N LYS A 92 17.56 9.12 1.96
CA LYS A 92 17.93 10.19 2.91
C LYS A 92 16.77 11.18 3.17
N CYS A 93 15.95 11.46 2.16
CA CYS A 93 14.75 12.27 2.33
C CYS A 93 13.64 11.52 3.09
N LEU A 94 13.36 10.26 2.73
CA LEU A 94 12.31 9.47 3.36
C LEU A 94 12.63 9.13 4.81
N ASN A 95 13.89 8.84 5.13
CA ASN A 95 14.34 8.47 6.45
C ASN A 95 15.84 8.81 6.59
N PRO A 96 16.18 9.99 7.14
CA PRO A 96 17.57 10.44 7.28
C PRO A 96 18.49 9.49 8.04
N SER A 97 17.93 8.72 8.99
CA SER A 97 18.66 7.72 9.79
C SER A 97 18.58 6.31 9.21
N GLY A 98 17.84 6.12 8.13
CA GLY A 98 17.61 4.80 7.52
C GLY A 98 18.71 4.40 6.55
N SER A 99 18.89 3.10 6.37
CA SER A 99 19.76 2.52 5.33
C SER A 99 18.94 2.15 4.11
N TYR A 100 19.53 2.29 2.92
CA TYR A 100 18.97 1.72 1.69
C TYR A 100 19.56 0.33 1.46
N ASN A 101 18.84 -0.54 0.74
CA ASN A 101 19.34 -1.84 0.34
C ASN A 101 19.84 -1.77 -1.12
N PRO A 102 21.15 -1.90 -1.39
CA PRO A 102 21.70 -1.83 -2.74
C PRO A 102 21.17 -2.92 -3.68
N ASN A 103 20.77 -4.08 -3.14
CA ASN A 103 20.32 -5.21 -3.93
C ASN A 103 18.96 -4.94 -4.59
N ASP A 104 18.13 -4.07 -4.02
CA ASP A 104 16.82 -3.71 -4.59
C ASP A 104 16.91 -2.97 -5.93
N MET A 105 18.08 -2.38 -6.24
CA MET A 105 18.25 -1.54 -7.43
C MET A 105 18.29 -2.36 -8.72
N THR A 106 18.73 -3.61 -8.63
CA THR A 106 18.74 -4.56 -9.75
C THR A 106 17.51 -5.48 -9.76
N THR A 107 16.73 -5.49 -8.67
CA THR A 107 15.50 -6.28 -8.54
C THR A 107 14.43 -5.85 -9.56
N SER A 108 13.65 -6.81 -10.07
CA SER A 108 12.55 -6.55 -11.00
C SER A 108 11.46 -5.67 -10.37
N LEU A 109 10.76 -4.88 -11.18
CA LEU A 109 9.65 -4.04 -10.69
C LEU A 109 8.51 -4.87 -10.10
N SER A 110 8.22 -6.05 -10.67
CA SER A 110 7.19 -6.95 -10.14
C SER A 110 7.53 -7.38 -8.71
N THR A 111 8.77 -7.84 -8.50
CA THR A 111 9.26 -8.23 -7.16
C THR A 111 9.21 -7.06 -6.18
N LEU A 112 9.69 -5.88 -6.58
CA LEU A 112 9.65 -4.68 -5.72
C LEU A 112 8.23 -4.30 -5.31
N ASN A 113 7.27 -4.34 -6.24
CA ASN A 113 5.88 -3.99 -5.97
C ASN A 113 5.19 -5.04 -5.07
N ASN A 114 5.45 -6.33 -5.31
CA ASN A 114 4.92 -7.41 -4.47
C ASN A 114 5.45 -7.30 -3.04
N GLU A 115 6.76 -7.06 -2.88
CA GLU A 115 7.36 -6.83 -1.57
C GLU A 115 6.81 -5.58 -0.89
N LEU A 116 6.59 -4.50 -1.65
CA LEU A 116 6.03 -3.25 -1.13
C LEU A 116 4.67 -3.50 -0.49
N ASN A 117 3.78 -4.20 -1.21
CA ASN A 117 2.47 -4.58 -0.72
C ASN A 117 2.55 -5.51 0.50
N ALA A 118 3.57 -6.38 0.59
CA ALA A 118 3.74 -7.27 1.73
C ALA A 118 4.22 -6.57 3.01
N THR A 119 4.83 -5.38 2.92
CA THR A 119 5.42 -4.69 4.09
C THR A 119 4.40 -4.30 5.15
N VAL A 120 3.15 -4.04 4.78
CA VAL A 120 2.10 -3.58 5.70
C VAL A 120 1.70 -4.66 6.69
N TYR A 121 1.61 -5.92 6.28
CA TYR A 121 1.21 -7.02 7.18
C TYR A 121 2.17 -7.16 8.36
N ARG A 122 3.47 -6.96 8.10
CA ARG A 122 4.54 -7.03 9.11
C ARG A 122 4.82 -5.70 9.81
N GLY A 123 4.26 -4.59 9.34
CA GLY A 123 4.58 -3.26 9.85
C GLY A 123 6.02 -2.82 9.54
N ALA A 124 6.61 -3.34 8.46
CA ALA A 124 8.00 -3.12 8.10
C ALA A 124 8.19 -1.75 7.41
N THR A 125 7.95 -0.65 8.14
CA THR A 125 7.97 0.72 7.58
C THR A 125 9.32 1.10 6.97
N GLU A 126 10.44 0.66 7.55
CA GLU A 126 11.77 0.91 6.98
C GLU A 126 12.00 0.13 5.70
N ARG A 127 11.54 -1.13 5.63
CA ARG A 127 11.57 -1.90 4.39
C ARG A 127 10.72 -1.26 3.30
N MET A 128 9.53 -0.74 3.67
CA MET A 128 8.68 0.02 2.75
C MET A 128 9.43 1.23 2.18
N GLN A 129 10.11 2.01 3.03
CA GLN A 129 10.90 3.16 2.59
C GLN A 129 12.04 2.76 1.63
N GLN A 130 12.74 1.65 1.92
CA GLN A 130 13.78 1.11 1.04
C GLN A 130 13.24 0.75 -0.35
N LEU A 131 12.11 0.06 -0.42
CA LEU A 131 11.48 -0.36 -1.67
C LEU A 131 10.98 0.84 -2.49
N ILE A 132 10.39 1.84 -1.83
CA ILE A 132 10.01 3.11 -2.46
C ILE A 132 11.26 3.82 -3.02
N ALA A 133 12.34 3.89 -2.24
CA ALA A 133 13.61 4.46 -2.68
C ALA A 133 14.21 3.71 -3.87
N ALA A 134 14.05 2.38 -3.94
CA ALA A 134 14.50 1.54 -5.05
C ALA A 134 13.67 1.67 -6.33
N GLY A 135 12.53 2.38 -6.27
CA GLY A 135 11.66 2.61 -7.41
C GLY A 135 10.50 1.62 -7.52
N ALA A 136 10.00 1.10 -6.40
CA ALA A 136 8.67 0.48 -6.37
C ALA A 136 7.59 1.52 -6.74
N ASN A 137 6.50 1.09 -7.38
CA ASN A 137 5.38 1.93 -7.77
C ASN A 137 4.48 2.28 -6.56
N PHE A 138 4.97 3.21 -5.74
CA PHE A 138 4.24 3.71 -4.58
C PHE A 138 2.93 4.41 -4.97
N THR A 139 2.93 5.19 -6.06
CA THR A 139 1.81 6.06 -6.43
C THR A 139 0.53 5.29 -6.72
N SER A 140 0.61 4.10 -7.33
CA SER A 140 -0.59 3.27 -7.53
C SER A 140 -1.02 2.52 -6.27
N ALA A 141 -0.08 2.16 -5.39
CA ALA A 141 -0.35 1.33 -4.21
C ALA A 141 -0.77 2.12 -2.96
N ARG A 142 -0.57 3.45 -2.96
CA ARG A 142 -0.70 4.32 -1.77
C ARG A 142 -2.01 4.18 -0.98
N SER A 143 -3.17 4.11 -1.66
CA SER A 143 -4.48 3.97 -1.02
C SER A 143 -4.67 2.60 -0.37
N ASP A 144 -4.19 1.55 -1.04
CA ASP A 144 -4.30 0.17 -0.56
C ASP A 144 -3.33 -0.08 0.60
N LEU A 145 -2.13 0.51 0.52
CA LEU A 145 -1.15 0.52 1.61
C LEU A 145 -1.70 1.25 2.84
N MET A 146 -2.38 2.39 2.67
CA MET A 146 -3.00 3.12 3.77
C MET A 146 -4.12 2.30 4.42
N SER A 147 -5.05 1.79 3.61
CA SER A 147 -6.17 0.97 4.11
C SER A 147 -5.66 -0.25 4.85
N SER A 148 -4.71 -1.00 4.27
CA SER A 148 -4.09 -2.16 4.92
C SER A 148 -3.34 -1.77 6.19
N ALA A 149 -2.59 -0.66 6.20
CA ALA A 149 -1.88 -0.21 7.39
C ALA A 149 -2.84 0.13 8.54
N ILE A 150 -4.03 0.66 8.24
CA ILE A 150 -5.10 0.88 9.21
C ILE A 150 -5.62 -0.46 9.73
N SER A 151 -6.09 -1.35 8.84
CA SER A 151 -6.70 -2.62 9.24
C SER A 151 -5.76 -3.50 10.09
N TYR A 152 -4.44 -3.44 9.84
CA TYR A 152 -3.43 -4.18 10.61
C TYR A 152 -2.77 -3.39 11.76
N ASN A 153 -3.33 -2.25 12.15
CA ASN A 153 -2.88 -1.43 13.28
C ASN A 153 -1.42 -0.92 13.18
N LYS A 154 -0.94 -0.60 11.98
CA LYS A 154 0.46 -0.21 11.72
C LYS A 154 0.67 1.29 11.84
N TYR A 155 0.60 1.84 13.06
CA TYR A 155 0.74 3.28 13.33
C TYR A 155 1.99 3.94 12.69
N LYS A 156 3.17 3.30 12.76
CA LYS A 156 4.41 3.82 12.13
C LYS A 156 4.28 3.91 10.60
N THR A 157 3.60 2.96 9.98
CA THR A 157 3.32 2.99 8.54
C THR A 157 2.26 4.04 8.19
N ILE A 158 1.17 4.13 8.95
CA ILE A 158 0.12 5.15 8.73
C ILE A 158 0.73 6.57 8.82
N THR A 159 1.54 6.84 9.84
CA THR A 159 2.20 8.14 10.01
C THR A 159 3.17 8.45 8.86
N PHE A 160 3.93 7.46 8.41
CA PHE A 160 4.77 7.60 7.22
C PHE A 160 3.93 7.94 5.97
N LEU A 161 2.88 7.18 5.68
CA LEU A 161 2.02 7.40 4.52
C LEU A 161 1.33 8.77 4.57
N ARG A 162 0.89 9.23 5.74
CA ARG A 162 0.36 10.59 5.92
C ARG A 162 1.38 11.67 5.59
N ARG A 163 2.65 11.49 5.98
CA ARG A 163 3.74 12.41 5.61
C ARG A 163 4.02 12.41 4.11
N MET A 164 3.72 11.30 3.43
CA MET A 164 3.75 11.20 1.96
C MET A 164 2.52 11.83 1.28
N GLY A 165 1.64 12.50 2.04
CA GLY A 165 0.45 13.17 1.53
C GLY A 165 -0.80 12.29 1.42
N GLU A 166 -0.77 11.06 1.93
CA GLU A 166 -1.94 10.17 1.87
C GLU A 166 -2.95 10.47 2.98
N PRO A 167 -4.23 10.72 2.64
CA PRO A 167 -5.26 10.95 3.65
C PRO A 167 -5.66 9.64 4.33
N LEU A 168 -6.15 9.74 5.57
CA LEU A 168 -6.71 8.58 6.30
C LEU A 168 -8.03 8.09 5.68
N SER A 169 -8.75 8.96 4.97
CA SER A 169 -10.06 8.67 4.37
C SER A 169 -10.11 9.20 2.95
N THR A 170 -10.65 8.42 2.02
CA THR A 170 -10.92 8.83 0.63
C THR A 170 -12.40 9.11 0.44
N ALA A 171 -12.83 9.76 -0.65
CA ALA A 171 -14.23 10.11 -0.88
C ALA A 171 -15.21 8.95 -0.61
N ASN A 172 -14.83 7.73 -1.01
CA ASN A 172 -15.67 6.55 -0.90
C ASN A 172 -15.34 5.66 0.30
N ASN A 173 -14.28 5.93 1.07
CA ASN A 173 -13.86 5.07 2.19
C ASN A 173 -13.83 5.83 3.53
N ASN A 174 -14.54 5.32 4.54
CA ASN A 174 -14.40 5.75 5.93
C ASN A 174 -13.69 4.65 6.74
N PRO A 175 -12.41 4.80 7.10
CA PRO A 175 -11.61 3.72 7.71
C PRO A 175 -12.11 3.26 9.09
N LEU A 176 -13.06 3.98 9.71
CA LEU A 176 -13.68 3.52 10.96
C LEU A 176 -14.40 2.18 10.77
N HIS A 177 -14.87 1.86 9.55
CA HIS A 177 -15.59 0.62 9.32
C HIS A 177 -14.73 -0.64 9.47
N ASP A 178 -13.41 -0.57 9.22
CA ASP A 178 -12.43 -1.67 9.30
C ASP A 178 -12.31 -2.28 10.70
N HIS A 179 -12.72 -1.53 11.71
CA HIS A 179 -12.64 -1.92 13.12
C HIS A 179 -14.03 -2.00 13.76
N LEU A 180 -15.09 -2.11 12.94
CA LEU A 180 -16.50 -2.21 13.34
C LEU A 180 -17.17 -3.39 12.63
N HIS A 181 -16.78 -4.62 12.97
CA HIS A 181 -17.26 -5.85 12.31
C HIS A 181 -17.87 -6.90 13.26
N ASP A 182 -17.73 -6.73 14.57
CA ASP A 182 -18.19 -7.63 15.61
C ASP A 182 -18.78 -6.88 16.81
N ASN A 183 -19.43 -7.65 17.70
CA ASN A 183 -19.92 -7.17 19.00
C ASN A 183 -18.77 -6.86 19.96
N ASP A 184 -17.73 -7.68 19.97
CA ASP A 184 -16.57 -7.54 20.83
C ASP A 184 -15.37 -6.90 20.09
N VAL A 185 -15.44 -5.57 19.95
CA VAL A 185 -14.30 -4.80 19.43
C VAL A 185 -13.15 -4.92 20.41
N ASN A 186 -12.16 -5.74 20.04
CA ASN A 186 -10.99 -5.97 20.88
C ASN A 186 -10.24 -4.65 21.20
N SER A 187 -9.39 -4.70 22.22
CA SER A 187 -8.71 -3.50 22.74
C SER A 187 -7.86 -2.77 21.70
N ASP A 188 -7.32 -3.47 20.69
CA ASP A 188 -6.47 -2.87 19.67
C ASP A 188 -7.28 -2.18 18.57
N SER A 189 -8.38 -2.79 18.13
CA SER A 189 -9.36 -2.15 17.24
C SER A 189 -9.95 -0.90 17.90
N TYR A 190 -10.27 -0.95 19.19
CA TYR A 190 -10.75 0.21 19.94
C TYR A 190 -9.70 1.34 20.00
N LYS A 191 -8.43 1.01 20.26
CA LYS A 191 -7.32 1.98 20.23
C LYS A 191 -7.20 2.62 18.85
N MET A 192 -7.30 1.83 17.77
CA MET A 192 -7.20 2.36 16.40
C MET A 192 -8.38 3.27 16.06
N LEU A 193 -9.62 2.89 16.39
CA LEU A 193 -10.80 3.75 16.23
C LEU A 193 -10.61 5.10 16.94
N ARG A 194 -10.18 5.06 18.20
CA ARG A 194 -9.91 6.27 18.98
C ARG A 194 -8.84 7.13 18.33
N TRP A 195 -7.75 6.51 17.86
CA TRP A 195 -6.65 7.19 17.19
C TRP A 195 -7.09 7.83 15.87
N LEU A 196 -7.86 7.12 15.03
CA LEU A 196 -8.40 7.64 13.77
C LEU A 196 -9.31 8.85 14.00
N LEU A 197 -10.23 8.77 14.97
CA LEU A 197 -11.12 9.87 15.35
C LEU A 197 -10.35 11.08 15.88
N GLN A 198 -9.32 10.86 16.69
CA GLN A 198 -8.42 11.93 17.16
C GLN A 198 -7.62 12.58 16.02
N ASN A 199 -7.42 11.86 14.90
CA ASN A 199 -6.68 12.32 13.74
C ASN A 199 -7.59 12.83 12.60
N GLY A 200 -8.84 13.22 12.91
CA GLY A 200 -9.71 13.95 12.00
C GLY A 200 -10.52 13.08 11.04
N VAL A 201 -10.59 11.76 11.26
CA VAL A 201 -11.54 10.92 10.51
C VAL A 201 -12.96 11.29 10.91
N ASN A 202 -13.78 11.71 9.95
CA ASN A 202 -15.15 12.14 10.19
C ASN A 202 -16.05 10.94 10.59
N PRO A 203 -16.63 10.92 11.81
CA PRO A 203 -17.50 9.82 12.25
C PRO A 203 -18.85 9.77 11.53
N ASN A 204 -19.23 10.83 10.82
CA ASN A 204 -20.50 10.94 10.09
C ASN A 204 -20.37 10.60 8.61
N LYS A 205 -19.15 10.37 8.12
CA LYS A 205 -18.93 10.08 6.71
C LYS A 205 -19.44 8.68 6.38
N VAL A 206 -20.26 8.61 5.34
CA VAL A 206 -20.80 7.36 4.81
C VAL A 206 -19.70 6.61 4.05
N GLY A 207 -19.52 5.32 4.35
CA GLY A 207 -18.59 4.44 3.62
C GLY A 207 -19.16 3.87 2.32
N THR A 208 -18.38 3.03 1.64
CA THR A 208 -18.65 2.43 0.31
C THR A 208 -20.00 1.72 0.15
N THR A 209 -20.61 1.24 1.24
CA THR A 209 -21.90 0.51 1.21
C THR A 209 -23.03 1.24 1.94
N GLY A 210 -22.95 2.57 2.07
CA GLY A 210 -23.92 3.30 2.89
C GLY A 210 -23.68 3.15 4.40
N ASN A 211 -22.52 2.62 4.79
CA ASN A 211 -22.20 2.36 6.19
C ASN A 211 -21.95 3.66 6.94
N ILE A 212 -22.72 3.87 8.01
CA ILE A 212 -22.49 4.94 8.98
C ILE A 212 -21.87 4.31 10.23
N PRO A 213 -20.69 4.75 10.70
CA PRO A 213 -20.01 4.16 11.86
C PRO A 213 -20.90 3.99 13.09
N LEU A 214 -21.70 5.01 13.42
CA LEU A 214 -22.62 4.98 14.56
C LEU A 214 -23.67 3.88 14.42
N LYS A 215 -24.22 3.67 13.21
CA LYS A 215 -25.17 2.58 12.93
C LYS A 215 -24.56 1.21 13.22
N LYS A 216 -23.33 0.97 12.73
CA LYS A 216 -22.63 -0.31 12.96
C LYS A 216 -22.42 -0.56 14.45
N ALA A 217 -21.93 0.44 15.19
CA ALA A 217 -21.71 0.31 16.63
C ALA A 217 -22.99 -0.03 17.40
N ILE A 218 -24.14 0.54 16.98
CA ILE A 218 -25.45 0.21 17.57
C ILE A 218 -25.90 -1.21 17.20
N ASN A 219 -25.79 -1.61 15.93
CA ASN A 219 -26.15 -2.95 15.47
C ASN A 219 -25.39 -4.06 16.20
N TYR A 220 -24.13 -3.80 16.52
CA TYR A 220 -23.28 -4.73 17.27
C TYR A 220 -23.43 -4.61 18.79
N GLY A 221 -24.27 -3.71 19.29
CA GLY A 221 -24.52 -3.53 20.72
C GLY A 221 -23.33 -2.98 21.51
N ASN A 222 -22.34 -2.37 20.83
CA ASN A 222 -21.09 -1.93 21.44
C ASN A 222 -21.23 -0.51 22.01
N ASP A 223 -21.70 -0.42 23.25
CA ASP A 223 -21.92 0.83 23.99
C ASP A 223 -20.64 1.67 24.15
N ASN A 224 -19.48 1.04 24.35
CA ASN A 224 -18.18 1.71 24.43
C ASN A 224 -17.80 2.44 23.13
N VAL A 225 -18.03 1.81 21.99
CA VAL A 225 -17.78 2.41 20.67
C VAL A 225 -18.83 3.48 20.35
N VAL A 226 -20.10 3.25 20.69
CA VAL A 226 -21.15 4.27 20.56
C VAL A 226 -20.77 5.53 21.34
N LEU A 227 -20.38 5.37 22.61
CA LEU A 227 -19.92 6.48 23.44
C LEU A 227 -18.72 7.20 22.81
N LEU A 228 -17.71 6.45 22.33
CA LEU A 228 -16.54 7.02 21.68
C LEU A 228 -16.91 7.84 20.43
N LEU A 229 -17.77 7.31 19.56
CA LEU A 229 -18.21 8.00 18.35
C LEU A 229 -18.97 9.29 18.69
N LEU A 230 -19.90 9.24 19.64
CA LEU A 230 -20.66 10.41 20.10
C LEU A 230 -19.75 11.48 20.72
N GLN A 231 -18.80 11.08 21.58
CA GLN A 231 -17.77 11.99 22.12
C GLN A 231 -16.91 12.65 21.05
N LYS A 232 -16.78 12.03 19.87
CA LYS A 232 -16.00 12.52 18.74
C LYS A 232 -16.85 13.18 17.66
N GLY A 233 -18.09 13.55 17.99
CA GLY A 233 -18.95 14.35 17.12
C GLY A 233 -19.78 13.55 16.11
N ALA A 234 -19.99 12.25 16.36
CA ALA A 234 -21.00 11.52 15.61
C ALA A 234 -22.38 12.16 15.84
N ASN A 235 -23.10 12.43 14.76
CA ASN A 235 -24.42 13.02 14.80
C ASN A 235 -25.43 11.96 15.32
N PRO A 236 -26.01 12.16 16.51
CA PRO A 236 -26.96 11.21 17.10
C PRO A 236 -28.31 11.16 16.38
N ASN A 237 -28.53 12.10 15.44
CA ASN A 237 -29.73 12.22 14.62
C ASN A 237 -29.41 11.98 13.12
N ILE A 238 -28.29 11.33 12.81
CA ILE A 238 -27.92 11.02 11.42
C ILE A 238 -28.95 10.07 10.82
N ASP A 239 -29.43 10.34 9.61
CA ASP A 239 -30.30 9.39 8.91
C ASP A 239 -29.48 8.15 8.55
N ILE A 240 -29.87 7.01 9.12
CA ILE A 240 -29.18 5.73 8.91
C ILE A 240 -29.84 4.84 7.84
N LYS A 241 -30.87 5.33 7.16
CA LYS A 241 -31.47 4.72 5.95
C LYS A 241 -31.15 5.52 4.69
N GLY A 242 -31.05 4.80 3.57
CA GLY A 242 -30.72 5.38 2.27
C GLY A 242 -31.84 5.34 1.23
N ARG A 243 -32.87 4.48 1.36
CA ARG A 243 -33.97 4.35 0.38
C ARG A 243 -35.26 3.81 1.04
N ASN A 244 -36.39 4.42 0.68
CA ASN A 244 -37.80 4.14 1.01
C ASN A 244 -38.27 4.47 2.46
N CYS A 245 -39.21 5.43 2.52
CA CYS A 245 -39.96 5.95 3.68
C CYS A 245 -39.54 5.41 5.05
N SER A 246 -38.54 6.08 5.63
CA SER A 246 -38.36 6.41 7.04
C SER A 246 -36.96 6.95 7.18
N THR A 247 -36.83 8.20 7.61
CA THR A 247 -35.67 8.65 8.38
C THR A 247 -35.61 7.76 9.61
N VAL A 248 -34.76 6.73 9.60
CA VAL A 248 -34.52 5.95 10.81
C VAL A 248 -33.37 6.63 11.51
N MET A 249 -33.59 7.08 12.73
CA MET A 249 -32.53 7.69 13.55
C MET A 249 -31.85 6.64 14.43
N PRO A 250 -30.61 6.88 14.88
CA PRO A 250 -29.89 6.01 15.79
C PRO A 250 -30.70 5.57 17.01
N LEU A 251 -31.54 6.47 17.57
CA LEU A 251 -32.36 6.16 18.74
C LEU A 251 -33.46 5.14 18.42
N ASP A 252 -34.17 5.29 17.31
CA ASP A 252 -35.24 4.36 16.91
C ASP A 252 -34.66 2.95 16.70
N TYR A 253 -33.48 2.89 16.07
CA TYR A 253 -32.78 1.64 15.83
C TYR A 253 -32.28 1.00 17.13
N ALA A 254 -31.77 1.79 18.09
CA ALA A 254 -31.38 1.26 19.40
C ALA A 254 -32.57 0.75 20.22
N ILE A 255 -33.75 1.37 20.08
CA ILE A 255 -35.01 0.94 20.70
C ILE A 255 -35.45 -0.41 20.13
N ASP A 256 -35.42 -0.57 18.81
CA ASP A 256 -35.77 -1.83 18.13
C ASP A 256 -34.85 -2.99 18.56
N GLN A 257 -33.57 -2.70 18.82
CA GLN A 257 -32.61 -3.69 19.33
C GLN A 257 -32.71 -3.95 20.84
N GLY A 258 -33.51 -3.17 21.59
CA GLY A 258 -33.68 -3.34 23.05
C GLY A 258 -32.44 -3.06 23.90
N ASN A 259 -31.46 -2.30 23.39
CA ASN A 259 -30.22 -2.03 24.14
C ASN A 259 -30.33 -0.76 25.00
N ASP A 260 -30.82 -0.93 26.23
CA ASP A 260 -31.04 0.15 27.19
C ASP A 260 -29.83 1.05 27.44
N LYS A 261 -28.61 0.50 27.44
CA LYS A 261 -27.39 1.28 27.64
C LYS A 261 -27.17 2.24 26.48
N ILE A 262 -27.29 1.75 25.24
CA ILE A 262 -27.17 2.56 24.03
C ILE A 262 -28.29 3.59 23.94
N ILE A 263 -29.53 3.21 24.29
CA ILE A 263 -30.67 4.14 24.34
C ILE A 263 -30.38 5.32 25.29
N LYS A 264 -29.91 5.02 26.51
CA LYS A 264 -29.52 6.05 27.49
C LYS A 264 -28.38 6.93 26.97
N LEU A 265 -27.36 6.35 26.33
CA LEU A 265 -26.27 7.10 25.71
C LEU A 265 -26.77 8.04 24.63
N LEU A 266 -27.55 7.55 23.66
CA LEU A 266 -28.07 8.35 22.57
C LEU A 266 -28.93 9.52 23.07
N ARG A 267 -29.84 9.28 24.03
CA ARG A 267 -30.63 10.34 24.66
C ARG A 267 -29.75 11.40 25.34
N ARG A 268 -28.71 11.00 26.05
CA ARG A 268 -27.75 11.92 26.69
C ARG A 268 -27.06 12.85 25.68
N TYR A 269 -26.82 12.38 24.46
CA TYR A 269 -26.25 13.19 23.39
C TYR A 269 -27.30 13.90 22.53
N GLY A 270 -28.58 13.91 22.93
CA GLY A 270 -29.63 14.65 22.23
C GLY A 270 -30.20 13.93 21.00
N ALA A 271 -30.12 12.59 20.96
CA ALA A 271 -30.82 11.82 19.95
C ALA A 271 -32.34 11.98 20.10
N LYS A 272 -33.02 12.18 18.97
CA LYS A 272 -34.47 12.25 18.84
C LYS A 272 -34.96 10.95 18.23
N SER A 273 -36.19 10.57 18.57
CA SER A 273 -36.91 9.50 17.89
C SER A 273 -37.71 10.07 16.75
N GLN A 274 -37.77 9.37 15.62
CA GLN A 274 -38.75 9.66 14.59
C GLN A 274 -40.04 8.89 14.92
N ALA A 275 -41.17 9.61 15.01
CA ALA A 275 -42.47 8.95 15.03
C ALA A 275 -42.64 8.15 13.72
N GLN A 276 -43.10 6.90 13.86
CA GLN A 276 -43.06 5.83 12.87
C GLN A 276 -43.42 6.26 11.43
N CYS A 277 -42.76 5.65 10.44
CA CYS A 277 -43.45 5.39 9.18
C CYS A 277 -44.58 4.41 9.46
N SER A 278 -45.81 4.88 9.31
CA SER A 278 -47.00 4.03 9.20
C SER A 278 -46.75 2.98 8.12
N ARG A 279 -46.88 1.70 8.49
CA ARG A 279 -46.82 0.56 7.57
C ARG A 279 -47.86 0.68 6.47
#